data_AF-A0A7C3ZCC6-F1
#
_entry.id   AF-A0A7C3ZCC6-F1
#
_cell.length_a   1.000
_cell.length_b   1.000
_cell.length_c   1.000
_cell.angle_alpha   90.00
_cell.angle_beta   90.00
_cell.angle_gamma   90.00
#
_symmetry.space_group_name_H-M   'P 1'
#
loop_
_entity.id
_entity.type
_entity.pdbx_description
1 polymer ?
#
loop_
_entity_poly.entity_id
_entity_poly.type
_entity_poly.pdbx_seq_one_letter_code
_entity_poly.pdbx_strand_id
1 'polypeptide(L)'
;MNYIEHLTIGVLIGFLTLYAFNSINLNSIIFVSLCSILPDIDHPKSKTSQLLYFLIFTLSFLFIQPIIQKYSNLIISIIITLLFSITTIILWLAVKPKHRGVTHSLPFALLFMLIAVYFEGLAVGFAGFASYASHIIIDKI
;
A
#
# COMPACT_ATOMS: atom_id res chain seq x y z
N MET A 1 7.46 2.62 -14.83
CA MET A 1 7.82 1.93 -13.59
C MET A 1 7.63 0.44 -13.78
N ASN A 2 8.72 -0.28 -13.89
CA ASN A 2 8.72 -1.73 -14.04
C ASN A 2 8.58 -2.35 -12.65
N TYR A 3 7.34 -2.46 -12.17
CA TYR A 3 7.06 -3.03 -10.83
C TYR A 3 7.70 -4.41 -10.61
N ILE A 4 7.95 -5.15 -11.69
CA ILE A 4 8.65 -6.45 -11.66
C ILE A 4 10.10 -6.26 -11.24
N GLU A 5 10.83 -5.26 -11.76
CA GLU A 5 12.23 -5.00 -11.40
C GLU A 5 12.34 -4.56 -9.93
N HIS A 6 11.46 -3.67 -9.52
CA HIS A 6 11.36 -3.21 -8.14
C HIS A 6 11.04 -4.37 -7.17
N LEU A 7 10.06 -5.20 -7.51
CA LEU A 7 9.70 -6.39 -6.74
C LEU A 7 10.89 -7.36 -6.66
N THR A 8 11.51 -7.70 -7.78
CA THR A 8 12.56 -8.72 -7.80
C THR A 8 13.78 -8.28 -7.01
N ILE A 9 14.26 -7.05 -7.22
CA ILE A 9 15.43 -6.54 -6.50
C ILE A 9 15.11 -6.35 -5.01
N GLY A 10 13.95 -5.80 -4.69
CA GLY A 10 13.53 -5.59 -3.30
C GLY A 10 13.34 -6.90 -2.54
N VAL A 11 12.77 -7.93 -3.17
CA VAL A 11 12.63 -9.26 -2.56
C VAL A 11 13.99 -9.93 -2.41
N LEU A 12 14.88 -9.81 -3.39
CA LEU A 12 16.22 -10.40 -3.32
C LEU A 12 17.04 -9.82 -2.17
N ILE A 13 17.05 -8.49 -2.04
CA ILE A 13 17.78 -7.80 -0.96
C ILE A 13 17.16 -8.10 0.41
N GLY A 14 15.82 -8.09 0.51
CA GLY A 14 15.12 -8.48 1.74
C GLY A 14 15.35 -9.95 2.12
N PHE A 15 15.44 -10.85 1.14
CA PHE A 15 15.73 -12.26 1.39
C PHE A 15 17.17 -12.46 1.89
N LEU A 16 18.14 -11.79 1.28
CA LEU A 16 19.54 -11.83 1.74
C LEU A 16 19.70 -11.33 3.18
N THR A 17 18.96 -10.28 3.54
CA THR A 17 18.95 -9.78 4.93
C THR A 17 18.30 -10.78 5.88
N LEU A 18 17.14 -11.37 5.55
CA LEU A 18 16.54 -12.44 6.38
C LEU A 18 17.46 -13.65 6.54
N TYR A 19 18.18 -14.03 5.47
CA TYR A 19 19.16 -15.10 5.51
C TYR A 19 20.30 -14.78 6.49
N ALA A 20 20.83 -13.56 6.47
CA ALA A 20 21.87 -13.12 7.40
C ALA A 20 21.42 -13.17 8.88
N PHE A 21 20.13 -13.00 9.15
CA PHE A 21 19.55 -13.09 10.49
C PHE A 21 19.03 -14.49 10.85
N ASN A 22 19.13 -15.48 9.97
CA ASN A 22 18.54 -16.82 10.13
C ASN A 22 17.04 -16.79 10.47
N SER A 23 16.30 -15.81 9.96
CA SER A 23 14.91 -15.55 10.31
C SER A 23 13.94 -15.82 9.15
N ILE A 24 14.31 -16.73 8.24
CA ILE A 24 13.50 -17.03 7.06
C ILE A 24 12.28 -17.85 7.49
N ASN A 25 11.11 -17.24 7.37
CA ASN A 25 9.82 -17.91 7.49
C ASN A 25 8.84 -17.34 6.45
N LEU A 26 7.70 -18.00 6.24
CA LEU A 26 6.72 -17.57 5.22
C LEU A 26 6.24 -16.13 5.44
N ASN A 27 5.96 -15.74 6.70
CA ASN A 27 5.48 -14.41 7.05
C ASN A 27 6.50 -13.32 6.68
N SER A 28 7.77 -13.55 6.98
CA SER A 28 8.88 -12.64 6.69
C SER A 28 9.07 -12.44 5.19
N ILE A 29 8.90 -13.50 4.39
CA ILE A 29 8.97 -13.43 2.92
C ILE A 29 7.80 -12.61 2.38
N ILE A 30 6.58 -12.88 2.88
CA ILE A 30 5.39 -12.10 2.51
C ILE A 30 5.60 -10.63 2.89
N PHE A 31 6.09 -10.35 4.09
CA PHE A 31 6.32 -8.99 4.58
C PHE A 31 7.34 -8.23 3.73
N VAL A 32 8.47 -8.86 3.39
CA VAL A 32 9.48 -8.30 2.49
C VAL A 32 8.89 -8.02 1.10
N SER A 33 8.09 -8.94 0.56
CA SER A 33 7.44 -8.73 -0.74
C SER A 33 6.43 -7.58 -0.73
N LEU A 34 5.78 -7.31 0.40
CA LEU A 34 4.92 -6.14 0.55
C LEU A 34 5.75 -4.86 0.60
N CYS A 35 6.85 -4.86 1.36
CA CYS A 35 7.74 -3.70 1.51
C CYS A 35 8.37 -3.26 0.18
N SER A 36 8.63 -4.18 -0.76
CA SER A 36 9.20 -3.82 -2.06
C SER A 36 8.22 -3.06 -2.96
N ILE A 37 6.91 -3.30 -2.86
CA ILE A 37 5.89 -2.65 -3.71
C ILE A 37 5.21 -1.49 -2.99
N LEU A 38 5.35 -1.40 -1.67
CA LEU A 38 4.69 -0.38 -0.86
C LEU A 38 5.03 1.08 -1.26
N PRO A 39 6.25 1.43 -1.70
CA PRO A 39 6.55 2.78 -2.14
C PRO A 39 5.62 3.26 -3.26
N ASP A 40 5.21 2.34 -4.15
CA ASP A 40 4.39 2.60 -5.33
C ASP A 40 2.90 2.78 -5.05
N ILE A 41 2.50 2.70 -3.78
CA ILE A 41 1.12 2.93 -3.36
C ILE A 41 0.63 4.35 -3.72
N ASP A 42 1.56 5.29 -3.91
CA ASP A 42 1.29 6.67 -4.34
C ASP A 42 1.12 6.81 -5.88
N HIS A 43 1.53 5.80 -6.66
CA HIS A 43 1.44 5.86 -8.11
C HIS A 43 0.04 5.44 -8.59
N PRO A 44 -0.73 6.31 -9.28
CA PRO A 44 -2.14 6.04 -9.61
C PRO A 44 -2.36 4.88 -10.58
N LYS A 45 -1.33 4.47 -11.33
CA LYS A 45 -1.41 3.31 -12.23
C LYS A 45 -0.78 2.05 -11.63
N SER A 46 -0.28 2.09 -10.39
CA SER A 46 0.19 0.87 -9.73
C SER A 46 -1.01 -0.02 -9.37
N LYS A 47 -0.82 -1.34 -9.48
CA LYS A 47 -1.85 -2.31 -9.08
C LYS A 47 -2.16 -2.19 -7.58
N THR A 48 -1.17 -1.85 -6.76
CA THR A 48 -1.31 -1.65 -5.31
C THR A 48 -2.25 -0.50 -4.99
N SER A 49 -2.06 0.65 -5.65
CA SER A 49 -2.94 1.80 -5.42
C SER A 49 -4.36 1.55 -5.94
N GLN A 50 -4.51 0.91 -7.10
CA GLN A 50 -5.82 0.51 -7.64
C GLN A 50 -6.60 -0.42 -6.69
N LEU A 51 -5.92 -1.39 -6.10
CA LEU A 51 -6.50 -2.28 -5.09
C LEU A 51 -6.92 -1.50 -3.84
N LEU A 52 -6.09 -0.56 -3.38
CA LEU A 52 -6.40 0.28 -2.23
C LEU A 52 -7.63 1.16 -2.49
N TYR A 53 -7.77 1.72 -3.70
CA TYR A 53 -8.96 2.48 -4.09
C TYR A 53 -10.21 1.61 -4.09
N PHE A 54 -10.12 0.40 -4.64
CA PHE A 54 -11.21 -0.55 -4.62
C PHE A 54 -11.63 -0.90 -3.18
N LEU A 55 -10.67 -1.10 -2.28
CA LEU A 55 -10.93 -1.37 -0.87
C LEU A 55 -11.59 -0.18 -0.17
N ILE A 56 -11.09 1.04 -0.35
CA ILE A 56 -11.71 2.25 0.23
C ILE A 56 -13.15 2.40 -0.27
N PHE A 57 -13.38 2.23 -1.57
CA PHE A 57 -14.71 2.32 -2.17
C PHE A 57 -15.67 1.28 -1.58
N THR A 58 -15.25 0.01 -1.55
CA THR A 58 -16.07 -1.09 -1.03
C THR A 58 -16.38 -0.93 0.46
N LEU A 59 -15.39 -0.56 1.28
CA LEU A 59 -15.61 -0.30 2.72
C LEU A 59 -16.56 0.87 2.95
N SER A 60 -16.39 1.96 2.19
CA SER A 60 -17.26 3.13 2.31
C SER A 60 -18.70 2.81 1.88
N PHE A 61 -18.87 1.99 0.83
CA PHE A 61 -20.17 1.51 0.41
C PHE A 61 -20.84 0.64 1.47
N LEU A 62 -20.11 -0.34 2.02
CA LEU A 62 -20.62 -1.21 3.10
C LEU A 62 -21.04 -0.40 4.34
N PHE A 63 -20.31 0.67 4.66
CA PHE A 63 -20.65 1.54 5.78
C PHE A 63 -21.96 2.32 5.58
N ILE A 64 -22.26 2.72 4.34
CA ILE A 64 -23.43 3.54 4.00
C ILE A 64 -24.67 2.68 3.69
N GLN A 65 -24.47 1.44 3.24
CA GLN A 65 -25.51 0.49 2.90
C GLN A 65 -26.63 0.32 3.96
N PRO A 66 -26.37 0.20 5.28
CA PRO A 66 -27.44 0.11 6.28
C PRO A 66 -28.26 1.40 6.42
N ILE A 67 -27.63 2.57 6.23
CA ILE A 67 -28.32 3.87 6.27
C ILE A 67 -29.27 3.97 5.07
N ILE A 68 -28.78 3.56 3.89
CA ILE A 68 -29.57 3.51 2.66
C ILE A 68 -30.80 2.61 2.83
N GLN A 69 -30.62 1.38 3.34
CA GLN A 69 -31.72 0.42 3.49
C GLN A 69 -32.80 0.90 4.47
N LYS A 70 -32.41 1.67 5.49
CA LYS A 70 -33.33 2.15 6.53
C LYS A 70 -34.18 3.34 6.09
N TYR A 71 -33.66 4.19 5.20
CA TYR A 71 -34.25 5.52 4.96
C TYR A 71 -34.65 5.79 3.50
N SER A 72 -34.44 4.86 2.56
CA SER A 72 -34.59 5.16 1.14
C SER A 72 -35.37 4.11 0.34
N ASN A 73 -36.28 4.57 -0.52
CA ASN A 73 -36.80 3.76 -1.63
C ASN A 73 -35.66 3.47 -2.62
N LEU A 74 -35.77 2.37 -3.38
CA LEU A 74 -34.71 1.89 -4.31
C LEU A 74 -34.11 3.00 -5.19
N ILE A 75 -34.92 3.91 -5.73
CA ILE A 75 -34.43 5.01 -6.59
C ILE A 75 -33.51 5.96 -5.81
N ILE A 76 -33.87 6.29 -4.56
CA ILE A 76 -33.08 7.18 -3.70
C ILE A 76 -31.77 6.49 -3.29
N SER A 77 -31.80 5.17 -3.05
CA SER A 77 -30.60 4.38 -2.75
C SER A 77 -29.55 4.44 -3.88
N ILE A 78 -30.01 4.37 -5.13
CA ILE A 78 -29.17 4.44 -6.32
C ILE A 78 -28.55 5.84 -6.44
N ILE A 79 -29.35 6.89 -6.25
CA ILE A 79 -28.87 8.28 -6.34
C ILE A 79 -27.82 8.57 -5.27
N ILE A 80 -28.06 8.17 -4.01
CA ILE A 80 -27.10 8.37 -2.91
C ILE A 80 -25.79 7.64 -3.20
N THR A 81 -25.88 6.39 -3.68
CA THR A 81 -24.69 5.60 -4.03
C THR A 81 -23.88 6.28 -5.14
N LEU A 82 -24.56 6.81 -6.16
CA LEU A 82 -23.93 7.45 -7.32
C LEU A 82 -23.28 8.79 -6.93
N LEU A 83 -23.97 9.62 -6.13
CA LEU A 83 -23.40 10.84 -5.57
C LEU A 83 -22.18 10.55 -4.69
N PHE A 84 -22.28 9.54 -3.82
CA PHE A 84 -21.18 9.15 -2.96
C PHE A 84 -19.97 8.69 -3.80
N SER A 85 -20.19 7.86 -4.81
CA SER A 85 -19.16 7.42 -5.76
C SER A 85 -18.47 8.61 -6.43
N ILE A 86 -19.24 9.58 -6.95
CA ILE A 86 -18.69 10.80 -7.55
C ILE A 86 -17.87 11.61 -6.53
N THR A 87 -18.39 11.81 -5.32
CA THR A 87 -17.67 12.57 -4.28
C THR A 87 -16.36 11.88 -3.89
N THR A 88 -16.33 10.55 -3.79
CA THR A 88 -15.09 9.81 -3.52
C THR A 88 -14.07 9.96 -4.64
N ILE A 89 -14.50 9.97 -5.91
CA ILE A 89 -13.63 10.22 -7.06
C ILE A 89 -13.07 11.66 -7.03
N ILE A 90 -13.91 12.65 -6.75
CA ILE A 90 -13.50 14.06 -6.70
C ILE A 90 -12.53 14.30 -5.54
N LEU A 91 -12.86 13.84 -4.34
CA LEU A 91 -11.98 13.92 -3.17
C LEU A 91 -10.65 13.22 -3.44
N TRP A 92 -10.68 12.08 -4.10
CA TRP A 92 -9.47 11.36 -4.50
C TRP A 92 -8.62 12.17 -5.49
N LEU A 93 -9.20 12.75 -6.54
CA LEU A 93 -8.47 13.59 -7.49
C LEU A 93 -7.86 14.83 -6.81
N ALA A 94 -8.52 15.37 -5.79
CA ALA A 94 -8.04 16.51 -5.00
C ALA A 94 -6.92 16.14 -4.02
N VAL A 95 -6.98 14.96 -3.40
CA VAL A 95 -6.00 14.48 -2.40
C VAL A 95 -4.86 13.69 -3.05
N LYS A 96 -4.94 13.42 -4.35
CA LYS A 96 -3.98 12.61 -5.11
C LYS A 96 -2.53 12.97 -4.75
N PRO A 97 -1.77 12.05 -4.15
CA PRO A 97 -0.36 12.28 -3.88
C PRO A 97 0.37 12.55 -5.20
N LYS A 98 1.32 13.49 -5.17
CA LYS A 98 2.28 13.60 -6.28
C LYS A 98 3.06 12.28 -6.36
N HIS A 99 3.27 11.77 -7.57
CA HIS A 99 4.16 10.62 -7.77
C HIS A 99 5.54 10.98 -7.22
N ARG A 100 6.09 10.10 -6.36
CA ARG A 100 7.27 10.38 -5.52
C ARG A 100 6.91 11.25 -4.31
N GLY A 101 5.81 10.90 -3.66
CA GLY A 101 5.34 11.56 -2.45
C GLY A 101 6.12 11.11 -1.22
N VAL A 102 5.46 11.16 -0.06
CA VAL A 102 6.05 10.77 1.23
C VAL A 102 6.53 9.30 1.22
N THR A 103 5.86 8.43 0.45
CA THR A 103 6.21 7.00 0.35
C THR A 103 7.55 6.77 -0.35
N HIS A 104 8.03 7.67 -1.21
CA HIS A 104 9.35 7.58 -1.84
C HIS A 104 10.44 8.30 -1.02
N SER A 105 10.37 8.22 0.31
CA SER A 105 11.32 8.88 1.22
C SER A 105 11.95 7.91 2.22
N LEU A 106 13.23 8.12 2.53
CA LEU A 106 13.95 7.33 3.53
C LEU A 106 13.33 7.42 4.94
N PRO A 107 12.84 8.59 5.41
CA PRO A 107 12.13 8.66 6.69
C PRO A 107 10.89 7.76 6.75
N PHE A 108 10.17 7.62 5.64
CA PHE A 108 9.02 6.74 5.58
C PHE A 108 9.41 5.25 5.56
N ALA A 109 10.53 4.90 4.91
CA ALA A 109 11.11 3.57 5.02
C ALA A 109 11.50 3.22 6.47
N LEU A 110 12.07 4.18 7.22
CA LEU A 110 12.39 4.01 8.64
C LEU A 110 11.11 3.84 9.49
N LEU A 111 10.04 4.58 9.20
CA LEU A 111 8.76 4.39 9.87
C LEU A 111 8.25 2.95 9.67
N PHE A 112 8.30 2.45 8.43
CA PHE A 112 7.92 1.06 8.13
C PHE A 112 8.81 0.03 8.81
N MET A 113 10.12 0.30 8.92
CA MET A 113 11.03 -0.52 9.72
C MET A 113 10.57 -0.60 11.17
N LEU A 114 10.26 0.53 11.82
CA LEU A 114 9.84 0.54 13.22
C LEU A 114 8.54 -0.23 13.44
N ILE A 115 7.58 -0.09 12.51
CA ILE A 115 6.33 -0.86 12.52
C ILE A 115 6.64 -2.35 12.40
N ALA A 116 7.49 -2.74 11.45
CA ALA A 116 7.90 -4.13 11.24
C ALA A 116 8.63 -4.72 12.47
N VAL A 117 9.52 -3.95 13.10
CA VAL A 117 10.20 -4.35 14.33
C VAL A 117 9.20 -4.62 15.45
N TYR A 118 8.17 -3.78 15.57
CA TYR A 118 7.13 -3.95 16.60
C TYR A 118 6.30 -5.22 16.40
N PHE A 119 5.94 -5.58 15.17
CA PHE A 119 5.06 -6.73 14.90
C PHE A 119 5.80 -8.05 14.67
N GLU A 120 6.94 -8.03 13.98
CA GLU A 120 7.62 -9.23 13.46
C GLU A 120 9.08 -9.35 13.98
N GLY A 121 9.57 -8.33 14.68
CA GLY A 121 10.91 -8.31 15.28
C GLY A 121 12.00 -7.69 14.40
N LEU A 122 13.21 -7.58 14.98
CA LEU A 122 14.32 -6.82 14.41
C LEU A 122 14.72 -7.29 13.00
N ALA A 123 14.81 -8.59 12.79
CA ALA A 123 15.26 -9.16 11.52
C ALA A 123 14.31 -8.80 10.36
N VAL A 124 13.01 -8.95 10.57
CA VAL A 124 11.98 -8.58 9.58
C VAL A 124 11.94 -7.07 9.37
N GLY A 125 12.17 -6.28 10.42
CA GLY A 125 12.32 -4.83 10.31
C GLY A 125 13.46 -4.41 9.39
N PHE A 126 14.67 -4.93 9.62
CA PHE A 126 15.81 -4.64 8.76
C PHE A 126 15.63 -5.15 7.32
N ALA A 127 15.04 -6.33 7.15
CA ALA A 127 14.75 -6.87 5.83
C ALA A 127 13.71 -6.05 5.07
N GLY A 128 12.63 -5.64 5.73
CA GLY A 128 11.62 -4.74 5.20
C GLY A 128 12.23 -3.38 4.81
N PHE A 129 13.08 -2.82 5.67
CA PHE A 129 13.81 -1.59 5.38
C PHE A 129 14.70 -1.72 4.14
N ALA A 130 15.52 -2.78 4.07
CA ALA A 130 16.44 -2.99 2.95
C ALA A 130 15.67 -3.18 1.63
N SER A 131 14.57 -3.93 1.68
CA SER A 131 13.65 -4.10 0.56
C SER A 131 13.07 -2.76 0.08
N TYR A 132 12.51 -1.98 1.02
CA TYR A 132 11.92 -0.67 0.73
C TYR A 132 12.97 0.32 0.20
N ALA A 133 14.13 0.41 0.85
CA ALA A 133 15.19 1.33 0.46
C ALA A 133 15.74 1.02 -0.92
N SER A 134 15.86 -0.27 -1.27
CA SER A 134 16.31 -0.68 -2.60
C SER A 134 15.36 -0.18 -3.70
N HIS A 135 14.05 -0.20 -3.45
CA HIS A 135 13.06 0.35 -4.37
C HIS A 135 13.30 1.83 -4.64
N ILE A 136 13.47 2.62 -3.56
CA ILE A 136 13.73 4.07 -3.66
C ILE A 136 15.01 4.34 -4.45
N ILE A 137 16.06 3.52 -4.25
CA ILE A 137 17.34 3.67 -4.95
C ILE A 137 17.17 3.40 -6.44
N ILE A 138 16.48 2.32 -6.80
CA ILE A 138 16.27 1.92 -8.20
C ILE A 138 15.41 2.94 -8.94
N ASP A 139 14.36 3.48 -8.32
CA ASP A 139 13.52 4.51 -8.97
C ASP A 139 14.27 5.83 -9.23
N LYS A 140 15.39 6.06 -8.54
CA LYS A 140 16.24 7.25 -8.73
C LYS A 140 17.34 7.07 -9.79
N ILE A 141 17.62 5.85 -10.22
CA ILE A 141 18.63 5.53 -11.25
C ILE A 141 17.94 5.59 -12.62
#